data_AF-G0TVT9-F1
#
_entry.id   AF-G0TVT9-F1
#
_cell.length_a   1.000
_cell.length_b   1.000
_cell.length_c   1.000
_cell.angle_alpha   90.00
_cell.angle_beta   90.00
_cell.angle_gamma   90.00
#
_symmetry.space_group_name_H-M   'P 1'
#
loop_
_entity.id
_entity.type
_entity.pdbx_description
1 polymer ?
#
loop_
_entity_poly.entity_id
_entity_poly.type
_entity_poly.pdbx_seq_one_letter_code
_entity_poly.pdbx_strand_id
1 'polypeptide(L)'
;SVANTLEQLRERREILEKKYFSELQASFVKVKNYQKHLEDDLMSGVEEIKRLSEEEIRSKPEDLIPKLYVKAQTILRYRALNLAALRKILKKFLNRCARDSIELQERIYAVDDVISRSAIAQPQLDIRRVSLDLIALYGTVFRLTYEGTVDRLARYEHKAGVNIRRILPHSETFFFALRLPYQEKSGDFAVRILPGNTSVFGVKMICEVLRCEQYPPCCGRFPNGEVKVDFPRAIRGDDVFIMQSLVQCDRAGLSHSGTLMELALMLHTARISAAARITAIIPYMSYTGSVSSMAAVAEILEKMGCQHVITVDMAREQVEGMFSVPMEAISARYEFVRFIGNHLSAEGHDFRNITVVAPNEAAVNRAKNFADALMVYMKLCPNEQFVSLCTAVERQVCPNKPEKISSLPLNSCKAANTLAYELALRQQEEGACSIRTQCNADITPDCVVLVGDVKDRLCIIFDTHIEEAIDICRTASKLREEGANRIIVMATHFTASAGAVERLTNSPIDLIVVTDSLDHDEVLKNPRIAHRLRVLPIAPLLAHAIEKVHTENSLTTLFEK
;
A
#
# COMPACT_ATOMS: atom_id res chain seq x y z
N SER A 1 -44.23 -27.69 -20.22
CA SER A 1 -42.78 -27.93 -20.06
C SER A 1 -42.15 -26.93 -19.11
N VAL A 2 -42.33 -25.61 -19.29
CA VAL A 2 -41.72 -24.55 -18.46
C VAL A 2 -42.16 -24.55 -16.99
N ALA A 3 -43.42 -24.89 -16.69
CA ALA A 3 -43.93 -25.00 -15.32
C ALA A 3 -43.23 -26.11 -14.52
N ASN A 4 -43.04 -27.30 -15.12
CA ASN A 4 -42.28 -28.40 -14.52
C ASN A 4 -40.82 -28.02 -14.27
N THR A 5 -40.21 -27.19 -15.12
CA THR A 5 -38.83 -26.70 -14.93
C THR A 5 -38.74 -25.73 -13.74
N LEU A 6 -39.75 -24.89 -13.54
CA LEU A 6 -39.83 -23.94 -12.43
C LEU A 6 -40.05 -24.63 -11.08
N GLU A 7 -40.91 -25.65 -11.04
CA GLU A 7 -41.13 -26.49 -9.85
C GLU A 7 -39.85 -27.25 -9.47
N GLN A 8 -39.17 -27.87 -10.45
CA GLN A 8 -37.88 -28.53 -10.24
C GLN A 8 -36.79 -27.57 -9.71
N LEU A 9 -36.77 -26.32 -10.18
CA LEU A 9 -35.84 -25.30 -9.69
C LEU A 9 -36.16 -24.86 -8.26
N ARG A 10 -37.45 -24.77 -7.89
CA ARG A 10 -37.88 -24.45 -6.53
C ARG A 10 -37.53 -25.57 -5.55
N GLU A 11 -37.82 -26.82 -5.90
CA GLU A 11 -37.42 -27.97 -5.08
C GLU A 11 -35.90 -28.05 -4.90
N ARG A 12 -35.15 -27.86 -5.99
CA ARG A 12 -33.68 -27.82 -5.93
C ARG A 12 -33.16 -26.70 -5.05
N ARG A 13 -33.80 -25.53 -5.09
CA ARG A 13 -33.47 -24.39 -4.23
C ARG A 13 -33.73 -24.71 -2.76
N GLU A 14 -34.88 -25.27 -2.42
CA GLU A 14 -35.20 -25.65 -1.04
C GLU A 14 -34.23 -26.71 -0.48
N ILE A 15 -33.84 -27.69 -1.30
CA ILE A 15 -32.83 -28.69 -0.92
C ILE A 15 -31.48 -28.03 -0.63
N LEU A 16 -31.06 -27.08 -1.47
CA LEU A 16 -29.80 -26.35 -1.28
C LEU A 16 -29.84 -25.43 -0.05
N GLU A 17 -30.98 -24.78 0.20
CA GLU A 17 -31.17 -23.94 1.40
C GLU A 17 -31.09 -24.78 2.68
N LYS A 18 -31.81 -25.91 2.74
CA LYS A 18 -31.74 -26.85 3.88
C LYS A 18 -30.32 -27.36 4.11
N LYS A 19 -29.62 -27.74 3.03
CA LYS A 19 -28.23 -28.18 3.10
C LYS A 19 -27.30 -27.08 3.62
N TYR A 20 -27.45 -25.86 3.12
CA TYR A 20 -26.65 -24.70 3.54
C TYR A 20 -26.80 -24.41 5.04
N PHE A 21 -28.04 -24.38 5.55
CA PHE A 21 -28.27 -24.12 6.98
C PHE A 21 -27.76 -25.27 7.87
N SER A 22 -27.85 -26.52 7.40
CA SER A 22 -27.26 -27.66 8.10
C SER A 22 -25.74 -27.56 8.20
N GLU A 23 -25.06 -27.15 7.11
CA GLU A 23 -23.60 -26.96 7.09
C GLU A 23 -23.17 -25.77 7.95
N LEU A 24 -23.94 -24.67 7.93
CA LEU A 24 -23.71 -23.50 8.77
C LEU A 24 -23.82 -23.85 10.26
N GLN A 25 -24.84 -24.62 10.63
CA GLN A 25 -25.03 -25.11 12.00
C GLN A 25 -23.87 -26.01 12.44
N ALA A 26 -23.42 -26.94 11.60
CA ALA A 26 -22.29 -27.80 11.89
C ALA A 26 -20.99 -26.99 12.10
N SER A 27 -20.75 -25.99 11.25
CA SER A 27 -19.60 -25.07 11.37
C SER A 27 -19.66 -24.27 12.67
N PHE A 28 -20.84 -23.73 13.02
CA PHE A 28 -21.05 -22.99 14.26
C PHE A 28 -20.77 -23.84 15.50
N VAL A 29 -21.25 -25.09 15.54
CA VAL A 29 -21.00 -26.02 16.65
C VAL A 29 -19.50 -26.32 16.79
N LYS A 30 -18.81 -26.52 15.67
CA LYS A 30 -17.35 -26.78 15.66
C LYS A 30 -16.56 -25.60 16.25
N VAL A 31 -16.88 -24.37 15.83
CA VAL A 31 -16.22 -23.16 16.36
C VAL A 31 -16.53 -22.98 17.84
N LYS A 32 -17.79 -23.17 18.26
CA LYS A 32 -18.20 -23.09 19.66
C LYS A 32 -17.41 -24.06 20.55
N ASN A 33 -17.27 -25.31 20.14
CA ASN A 33 -16.56 -26.34 20.92
C ASN A 33 -15.07 -26.04 21.02
N TYR A 34 -14.45 -25.61 19.92
CA TYR A 34 -13.04 -25.23 19.91
C TYR A 34 -12.76 -24.03 20.82
N GLN A 35 -13.65 -23.03 20.78
CA GLN A 35 -13.54 -21.85 21.62
C GLN A 35 -13.68 -22.18 23.11
N LYS A 36 -14.60 -23.09 23.46
CA LYS A 36 -14.73 -23.61 24.83
C LYS A 36 -13.44 -24.29 25.29
N HIS A 37 -12.85 -25.15 24.45
CA HIS A 37 -11.59 -25.81 24.76
C HIS A 37 -10.46 -24.82 25.04
N LEU A 38 -10.34 -23.74 24.27
CA LEU A 38 -9.32 -22.70 24.51
C LEU A 38 -9.54 -21.98 25.84
N GLU A 39 -10.79 -21.75 26.24
CA GLU A 39 -11.12 -21.13 27.53
C GLU A 39 -10.82 -22.05 28.70
N ASP A 40 -11.14 -23.33 28.58
CA ASP A 40 -10.84 -24.36 29.59
C ASP A 40 -9.31 -24.49 29.78
N ASP A 41 -8.52 -24.47 28.69
CA ASP A 41 -7.06 -24.49 28.73
C ASP A 41 -6.46 -23.21 29.38
N LEU A 42 -7.01 -22.03 29.06
CA LEU A 42 -6.60 -20.78 29.72
C LEU A 42 -6.88 -20.85 31.23
N MET A 43 -8.06 -21.34 31.62
CA MET A 43 -8.48 -21.43 33.01
C MET A 43 -7.61 -22.39 33.83
N SER A 44 -7.29 -23.56 33.28
CA SER A 44 -6.35 -24.49 33.93
C SER A 44 -5.02 -23.81 34.25
N GLY A 45 -4.47 -23.07 33.29
CA GLY A 45 -3.22 -22.34 33.49
C GLY A 45 -3.32 -21.22 34.52
N VAL A 46 -4.42 -20.47 34.54
CA VAL A 46 -4.64 -19.39 35.52
C VAL A 46 -4.83 -19.96 36.93
N GLU A 47 -5.52 -21.08 37.09
CA GLU A 47 -5.68 -21.76 38.38
C GLU A 47 -4.35 -22.31 38.90
N GLU A 48 -3.50 -22.86 38.03
CA GLU A 48 -2.15 -23.29 38.39
C GLU A 48 -1.31 -22.13 38.94
N ILE A 49 -1.40 -20.93 38.35
CA ILE A 49 -0.67 -19.75 38.83
C ILE A 49 -1.21 -19.26 40.16
N LYS A 50 -2.54 -19.28 40.37
CA LYS A 50 -3.16 -18.83 41.64
C LYS A 50 -2.75 -19.68 42.85
N ARG A 51 -2.28 -20.92 42.64
CA ARG A 51 -1.81 -21.82 43.71
C ARG A 51 -0.35 -21.58 44.11
N LEU A 52 0.40 -20.78 43.35
CA LEU A 52 1.83 -20.52 43.59
C LEU A 52 2.03 -19.24 44.40
N SER A 53 3.03 -19.26 45.29
CA SER A 53 3.53 -18.07 45.97
C SER A 53 4.38 -17.19 45.05
N GLU A 54 4.59 -15.92 45.40
CA GLU A 54 5.41 -15.00 44.60
C GLU A 54 6.85 -15.50 44.37
N GLU A 55 7.44 -16.16 45.38
CA GLU A 55 8.80 -16.73 45.30
C GLU A 55 8.85 -17.93 44.35
N GLU A 56 7.83 -18.79 44.38
CA GLU A 56 7.70 -19.91 43.46
C GLU A 56 7.47 -19.43 42.02
N ILE A 57 6.71 -18.36 41.80
CA ILE A 57 6.51 -17.78 40.47
C ILE A 57 7.83 -17.24 39.91
N ARG A 58 8.66 -16.59 40.74
CA ARG A 58 10.00 -16.13 40.34
C ARG A 58 10.98 -17.27 40.04
N SER A 59 10.80 -18.43 40.67
CA SER A 59 11.63 -19.61 40.43
C SER A 59 11.33 -20.32 39.10
N LYS A 60 10.13 -20.08 38.54
CA LYS A 60 9.69 -20.61 37.25
C LYS A 60 10.19 -19.75 36.08
N PRO A 61 10.20 -20.27 34.85
CA PRO A 61 10.58 -19.48 33.68
C PRO A 61 9.71 -18.22 33.56
N GLU A 62 10.36 -17.08 33.27
CA GLU A 62 9.72 -15.76 33.18
C GLU A 62 8.59 -15.68 32.13
N ASP A 63 8.49 -16.68 31.26
CA ASP A 63 7.51 -16.77 30.18
C ASP A 63 6.17 -17.40 30.59
N LEU A 64 6.03 -17.90 31.82
CA LEU A 64 4.82 -18.58 32.30
C LEU A 64 3.57 -17.68 32.26
N ILE A 65 3.62 -16.51 32.91
CA ILE A 65 2.53 -15.52 32.89
C ILE A 65 2.34 -14.92 31.49
N PRO A 66 3.41 -14.50 30.77
CA PRO A 66 3.28 -14.04 29.38
C PRO A 66 2.60 -15.04 28.45
N LYS A 67 2.87 -16.35 28.54
CA LYS A 67 2.21 -17.38 27.72
C LYS A 67 0.70 -17.41 27.93
N LEU A 68 0.25 -17.33 29.18
CA LEU A 68 -1.20 -17.29 29.48
C LEU A 68 -1.83 -15.98 29.03
N TYR A 69 -1.13 -14.86 29.17
CA TYR A 69 -1.58 -13.58 28.66
C TYR A 69 -1.77 -13.61 27.13
N VAL A 70 -0.80 -14.18 26.39
CA VAL A 70 -0.91 -14.38 24.93
C VAL A 70 -2.09 -15.29 24.57
N LYS A 71 -2.32 -16.37 25.33
CA LYS A 71 -3.50 -17.24 25.15
C LYS A 71 -4.81 -16.46 25.33
N ALA A 72 -4.93 -15.65 26.38
CA ALA A 72 -6.11 -14.82 26.63
C ALA A 72 -6.38 -13.83 25.47
N GLN A 73 -5.34 -13.17 24.97
CA GLN A 73 -5.45 -12.23 23.85
C GLN A 73 -5.81 -12.94 22.53
N THR A 74 -5.26 -14.13 22.31
CA THR A 74 -5.57 -14.97 21.15
C THR A 74 -7.05 -15.36 21.15
N ILE A 75 -7.61 -15.73 22.31
CA ILE A 75 -9.03 -16.09 22.45
C ILE A 75 -9.94 -14.88 22.15
N LEU A 76 -9.63 -13.71 22.71
CA LEU A 76 -10.37 -12.46 22.44
C LEU A 76 -10.36 -12.11 20.94
N ARG A 77 -9.21 -12.26 20.28
CA ARG A 77 -9.06 -11.97 18.85
C ARG A 77 -9.79 -12.98 17.98
N TYR A 78 -9.67 -14.27 18.29
CA TYR A 78 -10.32 -15.36 17.57
C TYR A 78 -11.86 -15.20 17.61
N ARG A 79 -12.40 -14.85 18.79
CA ARG A 79 -13.81 -14.50 18.99
C ARG A 79 -14.27 -13.37 18.06
N ALA A 80 -13.57 -12.24 18.07
CA ALA A 80 -13.92 -11.08 17.26
C ALA A 80 -13.91 -11.39 15.74
N LEU A 81 -12.90 -12.16 15.28
CA LEU A 81 -12.78 -12.54 13.87
C LEU A 81 -13.89 -13.49 13.42
N ASN A 82 -14.24 -14.49 14.24
CA ASN A 82 -15.31 -15.43 13.92
C ASN A 82 -16.68 -14.76 13.86
N LEU A 83 -16.93 -13.82 14.78
CA LEU A 83 -18.17 -13.03 14.79
C LEU A 83 -18.28 -12.19 13.50
N ALA A 84 -17.20 -11.50 13.12
CA ALA A 84 -17.16 -10.74 11.87
C ALA A 84 -17.37 -11.63 10.62
N ALA A 85 -16.79 -12.84 10.61
CA ALA A 85 -16.98 -13.79 9.53
C ALA A 85 -18.43 -14.29 9.42
N LEU A 86 -19.07 -14.66 10.54
CA LEU A 86 -20.46 -15.10 10.58
C LEU A 86 -21.40 -13.99 10.08
N ARG A 87 -21.25 -12.76 10.58
CA ARG A 87 -22.05 -11.61 10.11
C ARG A 87 -21.87 -11.35 8.62
N LYS A 88 -20.66 -11.51 8.09
CA LYS A 88 -20.38 -11.38 6.65
C LYS A 88 -21.09 -12.46 5.83
N ILE A 89 -21.15 -13.69 6.32
CA ILE A 89 -21.86 -14.80 5.67
C ILE A 89 -23.37 -14.53 5.66
N LEU A 90 -23.94 -14.17 6.81
CA LEU A 90 -25.37 -13.83 6.92
C LEU A 90 -25.75 -12.64 6.04
N LYS A 91 -24.95 -11.57 6.03
CA LYS A 91 -25.17 -10.41 5.16
C LYS A 91 -25.12 -10.78 3.67
N LYS A 92 -24.22 -11.69 3.27
CA LYS A 92 -24.16 -12.20 1.88
C LYS A 92 -25.39 -13.04 1.53
N PHE A 93 -25.85 -13.89 2.44
CA PHE A 93 -27.05 -14.72 2.23
C PHE A 93 -28.31 -13.84 2.16
N LEU A 94 -28.43 -12.86 3.05
CA LEU A 94 -29.49 -11.85 3.06
C LEU A 94 -29.58 -11.14 1.69
N ASN A 95 -28.45 -10.63 1.20
CA ASN A 95 -28.40 -9.84 -0.03
C ASN A 95 -28.61 -10.67 -1.32
N ARG A 96 -28.28 -11.97 -1.30
CA ARG A 96 -28.27 -12.81 -2.51
C ARG A 96 -29.46 -13.77 -2.60
N CYS A 97 -29.91 -14.31 -1.48
CA CYS A 97 -30.89 -15.40 -1.45
C CYS A 97 -32.21 -14.95 -0.82
N ALA A 98 -32.17 -14.09 0.19
CA ALA A 98 -33.37 -13.64 0.92
C ALA A 98 -33.88 -12.26 0.49
N ARG A 99 -33.31 -11.63 -0.55
CA ARG A 99 -33.70 -10.28 -0.99
C ARG A 99 -35.20 -10.15 -1.28
N ASP A 100 -35.80 -11.21 -1.81
CA ASP A 100 -37.17 -11.21 -2.31
C ASP A 100 -38.17 -11.95 -1.37
N SER A 101 -37.71 -12.45 -0.22
CA SER A 101 -38.53 -13.21 0.74
C SER A 101 -38.41 -12.64 2.14
N ILE A 102 -39.48 -12.00 2.61
CA ILE A 102 -39.57 -11.37 3.94
C ILE A 102 -39.40 -12.42 5.05
N GLU A 103 -40.03 -13.59 4.91
CA GLU A 103 -39.94 -14.67 5.89
C GLU A 103 -38.48 -15.16 6.09
N LEU A 104 -37.71 -15.25 5.00
CA LEU A 104 -36.29 -15.61 5.08
C LEU A 104 -35.45 -14.50 5.72
N GLN A 105 -35.76 -13.23 5.47
CA GLN A 105 -35.09 -12.11 6.10
C GLN A 105 -35.30 -12.11 7.62
N GLU A 106 -36.55 -12.29 8.07
CA GLU A 106 -36.90 -12.37 9.49
C GLU A 106 -36.18 -13.54 10.18
N ARG A 107 -36.12 -14.71 9.55
CA ARG A 107 -35.35 -15.86 10.06
C ARG A 107 -33.86 -15.55 10.18
N ILE A 108 -33.26 -14.83 9.23
CA ILE A 108 -31.84 -14.44 9.29
C ILE A 108 -31.58 -13.44 10.42
N TYR A 109 -32.45 -12.46 10.60
CA TYR A 109 -32.33 -11.49 11.70
C TYR A 109 -32.48 -12.18 13.07
N ALA A 110 -33.39 -13.13 13.20
CA ALA A 110 -33.52 -13.94 14.41
C ALA A 110 -32.24 -14.75 14.70
N VAL A 111 -31.58 -15.28 13.66
CA VAL A 111 -30.29 -15.98 13.80
C VAL A 111 -29.17 -15.04 14.24
N ASP A 112 -29.10 -13.80 13.74
CA ASP A 112 -28.08 -12.82 14.18
C ASP A 112 -28.26 -12.41 15.66
N ASP A 113 -29.49 -12.31 16.14
CA ASP A 113 -29.79 -12.08 17.56
C ASP A 113 -29.34 -13.27 18.42
N VAL A 114 -29.63 -14.51 17.99
CA VAL A 114 -29.14 -15.74 18.66
C VAL A 114 -27.62 -15.78 18.70
N ILE A 115 -26.93 -15.43 17.61
CA ILE A 115 -25.47 -15.40 17.55
C ILE A 115 -24.91 -14.33 18.50
N SER A 116 -25.51 -13.15 18.53
CA SER A 116 -25.09 -12.03 19.38
C SER A 116 -25.23 -12.34 20.88
N ARG A 117 -26.21 -13.19 21.24
CA ARG A 117 -26.41 -13.70 22.61
C ARG A 117 -25.66 -15.01 22.91
N SER A 118 -25.05 -15.63 21.91
CA SER A 118 -24.38 -16.92 22.07
C SER A 118 -23.03 -16.80 22.77
N ALA A 119 -22.55 -17.91 23.32
CA ALA A 119 -21.22 -18.03 23.92
C ALA A 119 -20.06 -17.71 22.96
N ILE A 120 -20.33 -17.68 21.64
CA ILE A 120 -19.35 -17.26 20.63
C ILE A 120 -19.10 -15.76 20.73
N ALA A 121 -20.16 -14.96 20.91
CA ALA A 121 -20.09 -13.50 21.01
C ALA A 121 -19.74 -13.03 22.44
N GLN A 122 -20.35 -13.63 23.46
CA GLN A 122 -20.11 -13.29 24.86
C GLN A 122 -19.34 -14.42 25.53
N PRO A 123 -18.17 -14.17 26.14
CA PRO A 123 -17.45 -15.20 26.86
C PRO A 123 -18.20 -15.56 28.15
N GLN A 124 -18.19 -16.84 28.52
CA GLN A 124 -18.73 -17.26 29.83
C GLN A 124 -17.88 -16.71 30.98
N LEU A 125 -16.61 -16.45 30.69
CA LEU A 125 -15.61 -15.89 31.59
C LEU A 125 -15.29 -14.46 31.17
N ASP A 126 -15.08 -13.56 32.12
CA ASP A 126 -14.53 -12.24 31.80
C ASP A 126 -13.03 -12.34 31.48
N ILE A 127 -12.71 -12.68 30.23
CA ILE A 127 -11.32 -12.82 29.76
C ILE A 127 -10.56 -11.50 29.90
N ARG A 128 -11.23 -10.34 29.81
CA ARG A 128 -10.58 -9.04 30.01
C ARG A 128 -10.12 -8.88 31.45
N ARG A 129 -10.96 -9.28 32.41
CA ARG A 129 -10.57 -9.32 33.82
C ARG A 129 -9.40 -10.25 34.06
N VAL A 130 -9.39 -11.45 33.45
CA VAL A 130 -8.25 -12.37 33.54
C VAL A 130 -6.97 -11.73 32.99
N SER A 131 -7.04 -11.04 31.85
CA SER A 131 -5.89 -10.31 31.31
C SER A 131 -5.38 -9.23 32.27
N LEU A 132 -6.29 -8.46 32.89
CA LEU A 132 -5.93 -7.44 33.88
C LEU A 132 -5.32 -8.05 35.14
N ASP A 133 -5.85 -9.17 35.61
CA ASP A 133 -5.33 -9.90 36.77
C ASP A 133 -3.91 -10.43 36.47
N LEU A 134 -3.66 -10.95 35.26
CA LEU A 134 -2.33 -11.41 34.83
C LEU A 134 -1.32 -10.24 34.70
N ILE A 135 -1.76 -9.07 34.22
CA ILE A 135 -0.95 -7.85 34.16
C ILE A 135 -0.59 -7.41 35.59
N ALA A 136 -1.58 -7.34 36.48
CA ALA A 136 -1.35 -6.95 37.87
C ALA A 136 -0.38 -7.93 38.56
N LEU A 137 -0.60 -9.23 38.41
CA LEU A 137 0.25 -10.27 38.99
C LEU A 137 1.69 -10.22 38.46
N TYR A 138 1.87 -10.04 37.15
CA TYR A 138 3.22 -9.92 36.58
C TYR A 138 3.94 -8.66 37.10
N GLY A 139 3.21 -7.55 37.25
CA GLY A 139 3.76 -6.31 37.78
C GLY A 139 4.18 -6.42 39.24
N THR A 140 3.38 -7.07 40.08
CA THR A 140 3.72 -7.28 41.49
C THR A 140 4.90 -8.22 41.65
N VAL A 141 4.89 -9.36 40.94
CA VAL A 141 5.96 -10.37 41.02
C VAL A 141 7.31 -9.80 40.57
N PHE A 142 7.35 -9.05 39.46
CA PHE A 142 8.60 -8.52 38.90
C PHE A 142 8.91 -7.07 39.31
N ARG A 143 8.12 -6.48 40.22
CA ARG A 143 8.25 -5.09 40.70
C ARG A 143 8.33 -4.07 39.56
N LEU A 144 7.40 -4.20 38.63
CA LEU A 144 7.29 -3.32 37.47
C LEU A 144 6.12 -2.35 37.67
N THR A 145 6.24 -1.17 37.08
CA THR A 145 5.09 -0.29 36.90
C THR A 145 4.08 -0.95 35.97
N TYR A 146 2.80 -0.55 36.05
CA TYR A 146 1.76 -1.04 35.14
C TYR A 146 2.19 -0.93 33.67
N GLU A 147 2.77 0.22 33.30
CA GLU A 147 3.32 0.49 31.97
C GLU A 147 4.46 -0.49 31.63
N GLY A 148 5.43 -0.68 32.53
CA GLY A 148 6.55 -1.61 32.33
C GLY A 148 6.13 -3.08 32.21
N THR A 149 5.03 -3.47 32.85
CA THR A 149 4.43 -4.80 32.75
C THR A 149 3.78 -5.02 31.39
N VAL A 150 2.93 -4.08 30.94
CA VAL A 150 2.26 -4.14 29.65
C VAL A 150 3.27 -4.24 28.52
N ASP A 151 4.34 -3.44 28.59
CA ASP A 151 5.43 -3.45 27.60
C ASP A 151 6.15 -4.80 27.54
N ARG A 152 6.42 -5.43 28.68
CA ARG A 152 7.07 -6.75 28.70
C ARG A 152 6.15 -7.85 28.16
N LEU A 153 4.87 -7.83 28.52
CA LEU A 153 3.90 -8.82 28.04
C LEU A 153 3.67 -8.71 26.52
N ALA A 154 3.65 -7.50 25.97
CA ALA A 154 3.55 -7.26 24.53
C ALA A 154 4.76 -7.84 23.76
N ARG A 155 5.98 -7.75 24.30
CA ARG A 155 7.18 -8.35 23.67
C ARG A 155 7.08 -9.87 23.50
N TYR A 156 6.37 -10.55 24.40
CA TYR A 156 6.14 -12.00 24.30
C TYR A 156 5.11 -12.37 23.24
N GLU A 157 4.09 -11.54 23.00
CA GLU A 157 3.16 -11.71 21.88
C GLU A 157 3.91 -11.73 20.54
N HIS A 158 4.90 -10.85 20.39
CA HIS A 158 5.75 -10.79 19.19
C HIS A 158 6.65 -12.03 19.02
N LYS A 159 7.23 -12.55 20.10
CA LYS A 159 8.10 -13.75 20.06
C LYS A 159 7.34 -15.06 19.76
N ALA A 160 6.07 -15.16 20.17
CA ALA A 160 5.28 -16.38 20.05
C ALA A 160 4.73 -16.66 18.63
N GLY A 161 4.96 -15.79 17.65
CA GLY A 161 4.63 -16.06 16.25
C GLY A 161 3.13 -16.12 15.94
N VAL A 162 2.25 -15.62 16.82
CA VAL A 162 0.81 -15.40 16.54
C VAL A 162 0.70 -14.26 15.51
N ASN A 163 0.95 -14.61 14.25
CA ASN A 163 0.94 -13.71 13.12
C ASN A 163 -0.49 -13.25 12.81
N ILE A 164 -0.83 -12.03 13.21
CA ILE A 164 -1.83 -11.24 12.49
C ILE A 164 -1.18 -10.85 11.16
N ARG A 165 -1.24 -11.74 10.16
CA ARG A 165 -0.82 -11.42 8.79
C ARG A 165 -2.04 -11.20 7.90
N ARG A 166 -2.62 -10.02 8.07
CA ARG A 166 -2.75 -9.07 6.97
C ARG A 166 -1.61 -8.08 7.22
N ILE A 167 -0.84 -7.72 6.21
CA ILE A 167 0.11 -6.61 6.31
C ILE A 167 -0.65 -5.44 6.95
N LEU A 168 -0.23 -4.86 8.07
CA LEU A 168 1.12 -4.58 8.56
C LEU A 168 1.98 -5.78 9.02
N PRO A 169 3.05 -6.15 8.28
CA PRO A 169 4.16 -6.92 8.78
C PRO A 169 5.24 -5.91 9.18
N HIS A 170 5.72 -5.96 10.40
CA HIS A 170 6.94 -5.19 10.76
C HIS A 170 6.80 -3.67 10.58
N SER A 171 5.84 -3.10 11.27
CA SER A 171 5.99 -1.75 11.77
C SER A 171 5.62 -1.83 13.28
N GLU A 172 6.35 -1.33 14.27
CA GLU A 172 7.19 -0.14 14.28
C GLU A 172 6.78 0.79 13.15
N THR A 173 5.54 1.22 13.17
CA THR A 173 5.13 2.60 12.97
C THR A 173 4.10 2.72 14.06
N PHE A 174 4.60 3.19 15.20
CA PHE A 174 3.84 3.87 16.21
C PHE A 174 2.44 4.24 15.70
N PHE A 175 1.40 3.59 16.24
CA PHE A 175 0.16 4.29 16.52
C PHE A 175 0.47 5.36 17.59
N PHE A 176 1.34 6.32 17.28
CA PHE A 176 1.07 7.68 17.66
C PHE A 176 -0.18 8.01 16.86
N ALA A 177 -1.33 7.69 17.42
CA ALA A 177 -2.45 8.56 17.20
C ALA A 177 -1.96 9.91 17.73
N LEU A 178 -1.37 10.73 16.84
CA LEU A 178 -1.61 12.16 16.92
C LEU A 178 -3.13 12.23 16.89
N ARG A 179 -3.70 12.33 18.09
CA ARG A 179 -5.09 12.68 18.23
C ARG A 179 -5.12 14.03 17.54
N LEU A 180 -5.73 14.13 16.36
CA LEU A 180 -6.01 15.42 15.73
C LEU A 180 -6.56 16.27 16.88
N PRO A 181 -5.79 17.27 17.37
CA PRO A 181 -6.19 18.01 18.56
C PRO A 181 -7.46 18.83 18.27
N TYR A 182 -7.78 18.95 16.98
CA TYR A 182 -9.03 19.45 16.44
C TYR A 182 -10.19 18.49 16.74
N GLN A 183 -10.91 18.78 17.83
CA GLN A 183 -12.30 18.34 17.98
C GLN A 183 -13.18 19.32 17.22
N GLU A 184 -14.00 18.80 16.29
CA GLU A 184 -15.01 19.59 15.59
C GLU A 184 -15.88 20.35 16.61
N LYS A 185 -15.67 21.66 16.73
CA LYS A 185 -16.56 22.55 17.48
C LYS A 185 -17.65 23.04 16.55
N SER A 186 -18.86 23.20 17.06
CA SER A 186 -19.96 23.78 16.29
C SER A 186 -19.59 25.19 15.83
N GLY A 187 -19.36 25.37 14.53
CA GLY A 187 -19.02 26.66 13.91
C GLY A 187 -17.58 26.78 13.37
N ASP A 188 -16.70 25.81 13.64
CA ASP A 188 -15.34 25.77 13.08
C ASP A 188 -15.26 24.93 11.78
N PHE A 189 -14.23 25.18 10.96
CA PHE A 189 -13.96 24.49 9.69
C PHE A 189 -13.65 23.00 9.88
N ALA A 190 -14.53 22.08 9.45
CA ALA A 190 -14.26 20.65 9.58
C ALA A 190 -13.30 20.15 8.50
N VAL A 191 -12.46 19.16 8.84
CA VAL A 191 -11.62 18.44 7.88
C VAL A 191 -12.46 17.37 7.19
N ARG A 192 -12.53 17.42 5.85
CA ARG A 192 -13.24 16.43 5.04
C ARG A 192 -12.28 15.77 4.06
N ILE A 193 -12.17 14.44 4.15
CA ILE A 193 -11.32 13.66 3.24
C ILE A 193 -12.20 12.87 2.29
N LEU A 194 -12.18 13.23 1.01
CA LEU A 194 -13.00 12.68 -0.04
C LEU A 194 -12.21 11.67 -0.87
N PRO A 195 -12.68 10.41 -0.99
CA PRO A 195 -12.04 9.42 -1.83
C PRO A 195 -12.50 9.51 -3.29
N GLY A 196 -11.54 9.58 -4.21
CA GLY A 196 -11.78 9.16 -5.59
C GLY A 196 -11.76 7.63 -5.73
N ASN A 197 -12.15 7.11 -6.91
CA ASN A 197 -12.35 5.67 -7.09
C ASN A 197 -11.07 4.83 -6.93
N THR A 198 -9.89 5.40 -7.21
CA THR A 198 -8.62 4.65 -7.09
C THR A 198 -8.08 4.62 -5.67
N SER A 199 -8.54 5.54 -4.81
CA SER A 199 -7.92 5.83 -3.51
C SER A 199 -8.84 5.56 -2.32
N VAL A 200 -9.95 4.83 -2.53
CA VAL A 200 -10.94 4.51 -1.48
C VAL A 200 -10.30 3.83 -0.26
N PHE A 201 -9.39 2.89 -0.50
CA PHE A 201 -8.69 2.19 0.59
C PHE A 201 -7.72 3.11 1.34
N GLY A 202 -6.91 3.90 0.62
CA GLY A 202 -5.97 4.84 1.21
C GLY A 202 -6.66 5.88 2.09
N VAL A 203 -7.74 6.49 1.61
CA VAL A 203 -8.55 7.44 2.42
C VAL A 203 -9.10 6.78 3.67
N LYS A 204 -9.63 5.56 3.56
CA LYS A 204 -10.11 4.82 4.72
C LYS A 204 -9.01 4.67 5.79
N MET A 205 -7.79 4.30 5.39
CA MET A 205 -6.66 4.14 6.31
C MET A 205 -6.25 5.48 6.93
N ILE A 206 -6.21 6.56 6.13
CA ILE A 206 -5.92 7.91 6.62
C ILE A 206 -6.95 8.34 7.67
N CYS A 207 -8.25 8.14 7.40
CA CYS A 207 -9.30 8.47 8.37
C CYS A 207 -9.18 7.65 9.66
N GLU A 208 -8.71 6.40 9.59
CA GLU A 208 -8.44 5.58 10.78
C GLU A 208 -7.27 6.11 11.60
N VAL A 209 -6.20 6.61 10.95
CA VAL A 209 -5.05 7.24 11.62
C VAL A 209 -5.46 8.56 12.28
N LEU A 210 -6.14 9.42 11.53
CA LEU A 210 -6.61 10.74 11.96
C LEU A 210 -7.79 10.69 12.93
N ARG A 211 -8.47 9.54 13.03
CA ARG A 211 -9.72 9.35 13.77
C ARG A 211 -10.84 10.30 13.35
N CYS A 212 -10.93 10.61 12.05
CA CYS A 212 -11.99 11.43 11.48
C CYS A 212 -13.08 10.57 10.82
N GLU A 213 -14.26 11.15 10.58
CA GLU A 213 -15.34 10.43 9.90
C GLU A 213 -15.00 10.21 8.41
N GLN A 214 -15.27 9.00 7.91
CA GLN A 214 -15.10 8.70 6.49
C GLN A 214 -16.20 9.35 5.67
N TYR A 215 -15.81 10.10 4.65
CA TYR A 215 -16.75 10.63 3.69
C TYR A 215 -17.27 9.51 2.78
N PRO A 216 -18.59 9.43 2.54
CA PRO A 216 -19.16 8.42 1.64
C PRO A 216 -18.64 8.58 0.20
N PRO A 217 -18.62 7.48 -0.60
CA PRO A 217 -18.15 7.53 -1.98
C PRO A 217 -18.88 8.60 -2.82
N CYS A 218 -18.10 9.42 -3.53
CA CYS A 218 -18.60 10.55 -4.30
C CYS A 218 -18.70 10.27 -5.81
N CYS A 219 -17.98 9.25 -6.27
CA CYS A 219 -17.74 9.00 -7.68
C CYS A 219 -18.59 7.82 -8.17
N GLY A 220 -19.11 7.95 -9.38
CA GLY A 220 -19.86 6.94 -10.10
C GLY A 220 -19.68 7.08 -11.60
N ARG A 221 -20.44 6.30 -12.36
CA ARG A 221 -20.39 6.31 -13.83
C ARG A 221 -21.79 6.40 -14.41
N PHE A 222 -21.92 7.18 -15.47
CA PHE A 222 -23.10 7.14 -16.32
C PHE A 222 -23.04 5.93 -17.27
N PRO A 223 -24.19 5.45 -17.79
CA PRO A 223 -24.23 4.31 -18.71
C PRO A 223 -23.44 4.51 -20.01
N ASN A 224 -23.21 5.76 -20.43
CA ASN A 224 -22.39 6.12 -21.58
C ASN A 224 -20.87 6.10 -21.29
N GLY A 225 -20.46 5.83 -20.05
CA GLY A 225 -19.06 5.78 -19.63
C GLY A 225 -18.51 7.09 -19.05
N GLU A 226 -19.30 8.18 -19.07
CA GLU A 226 -18.91 9.45 -18.47
C GLU A 226 -18.78 9.35 -16.94
N VAL A 227 -17.87 10.15 -16.41
CA VAL A 227 -17.64 10.22 -14.97
C VAL A 227 -18.76 11.02 -14.31
N LYS A 228 -19.32 10.48 -13.24
CA LYS A 228 -20.34 11.11 -12.42
C LYS A 228 -19.77 11.44 -11.05
N VAL A 229 -19.94 12.68 -10.58
CA VAL A 229 -19.49 13.12 -9.25
C VAL A 229 -20.64 13.80 -8.53
N ASP A 230 -21.08 13.21 -7.41
CA ASP A 230 -22.10 13.76 -6.53
C ASP A 230 -21.61 13.73 -5.08
N PHE A 231 -21.76 14.84 -4.36
CA PHE A 231 -21.43 14.91 -2.93
C PHE A 231 -22.69 14.66 -2.09
N PRO A 232 -22.79 13.53 -1.38
CA PRO A 232 -24.00 13.19 -0.63
C PRO A 232 -24.15 13.93 0.70
N ARG A 233 -23.12 14.66 1.15
CA ARG A 233 -23.13 15.51 2.34
C ARG A 233 -22.70 16.93 1.98
N ALA A 234 -23.08 17.90 2.81
CA ALA A 234 -22.63 19.27 2.64
C ALA A 234 -21.17 19.42 3.11
N ILE A 235 -20.39 20.20 2.36
CA ILE A 235 -18.96 20.51 2.64
C ILE A 235 -18.71 22.03 2.65
N ARG A 236 -19.77 22.81 2.84
CA ARG A 236 -19.71 24.28 2.76
C ARG A 236 -18.91 24.82 3.93
N GLY A 237 -17.86 25.58 3.64
CA GLY A 237 -16.97 26.12 4.65
C GLY A 237 -16.07 25.07 5.30
N ASP A 238 -15.97 23.85 4.75
CA ASP A 238 -15.05 22.83 5.25
C ASP A 238 -13.69 22.93 4.55
N ASP A 239 -12.65 22.39 5.19
CA ASP A 239 -11.34 22.17 4.59
C ASP A 239 -11.30 20.78 3.93
N VAL A 240 -11.28 20.78 2.60
CA VAL A 240 -11.57 19.60 1.79
C VAL A 240 -10.29 19.05 1.18
N PHE A 241 -9.97 17.80 1.50
CA PHE A 241 -8.88 17.04 0.95
C PHE A 241 -9.44 15.97 0.01
N ILE A 242 -9.14 16.06 -1.28
CA ILE A 242 -9.59 15.06 -2.28
C ILE A 242 -8.40 14.18 -2.63
N MET A 243 -8.50 12.87 -2.36
CA MET A 243 -7.42 11.92 -2.65
C MET A 243 -7.75 11.09 -3.88
N GLN A 244 -6.87 11.14 -4.89
CA GLN A 244 -6.98 10.34 -6.11
C GLN A 244 -5.61 10.11 -6.76
N SER A 245 -5.21 8.84 -6.91
CA SER A 245 -4.07 8.45 -7.74
C SER A 245 -4.46 8.39 -9.22
N LEU A 246 -3.62 8.98 -10.09
CA LEU A 246 -3.86 9.10 -11.53
C LEU A 246 -3.38 7.88 -12.32
N VAL A 247 -3.91 6.70 -12.00
CA VAL A 247 -3.59 5.42 -12.65
C VAL A 247 -4.80 4.86 -13.39
N GLN A 248 -4.58 3.99 -14.37
CA GLN A 248 -5.67 3.16 -14.90
C GLN A 248 -6.25 2.26 -13.80
N CYS A 249 -7.58 2.20 -13.72
CA CYS A 249 -8.29 1.35 -12.78
C CYS A 249 -9.33 0.51 -13.51
N ASP A 250 -9.03 -0.77 -13.70
CA ASP A 250 -9.91 -1.70 -14.41
C ASP A 250 -11.21 -1.96 -13.63
N ARG A 251 -11.16 -1.94 -12.29
CA ARG A 251 -12.32 -2.11 -11.41
C ARG A 251 -13.39 -1.03 -11.64
N ALA A 252 -12.95 0.20 -11.87
CA ALA A 252 -13.82 1.35 -12.15
C ALA A 252 -14.01 1.59 -13.67
N GLY A 253 -13.26 0.88 -14.51
CA GLY A 253 -13.23 1.07 -15.96
C GLY A 253 -12.72 2.46 -16.36
N LEU A 254 -11.78 3.03 -15.59
CA LEU A 254 -11.19 4.34 -15.80
C LEU A 254 -9.81 4.21 -16.42
N SER A 255 -9.56 4.97 -17.48
CA SER A 255 -8.21 5.21 -18.01
C SER A 255 -7.47 6.23 -17.13
N HIS A 256 -6.17 6.41 -17.38
CA HIS A 256 -5.38 7.51 -16.79
C HIS A 256 -6.02 8.89 -16.99
N SER A 257 -6.60 9.14 -18.17
CA SER A 257 -7.35 10.37 -18.45
C SER A 257 -8.69 10.43 -17.73
N GLY A 258 -9.35 9.28 -17.54
CA GLY A 258 -10.61 9.18 -16.80
C GLY A 258 -10.43 9.51 -15.32
N THR A 259 -9.33 9.07 -14.69
CA THR A 259 -9.02 9.39 -13.30
C THR A 259 -8.65 10.85 -13.10
N LEU A 260 -7.96 11.46 -14.09
CA LEU A 260 -7.72 12.91 -14.11
C LEU A 260 -9.04 13.69 -14.23
N MET A 261 -9.94 13.28 -15.12
CA MET A 261 -11.25 13.92 -15.27
C MET A 261 -12.10 13.76 -14.00
N GLU A 262 -12.06 12.59 -13.36
CA GLU A 262 -12.73 12.37 -12.08
C GLU A 262 -12.24 13.34 -11.00
N LEU A 263 -10.92 13.47 -10.84
CA LEU A 263 -10.33 14.42 -9.90
C LEU A 263 -10.73 15.86 -10.22
N ALA A 264 -10.60 16.26 -11.49
CA ALA A 264 -10.98 17.59 -11.96
C ALA A 264 -12.44 17.92 -11.61
N LEU A 265 -13.38 17.01 -11.89
CA LEU A 265 -14.78 17.19 -11.55
C LEU A 265 -15.03 17.24 -10.04
N MET A 266 -14.33 16.43 -9.23
CA MET A 266 -14.41 16.52 -7.77
C MET A 266 -13.95 17.88 -7.24
N LEU A 267 -12.83 18.41 -7.74
CA LEU A 267 -12.33 19.73 -7.38
C LEU A 267 -13.35 20.82 -7.73
N HIS A 268 -13.92 20.77 -8.93
CA HIS A 268 -14.91 21.73 -9.37
C HIS A 268 -16.20 21.66 -8.56
N THR A 269 -16.71 20.46 -8.26
CA THR A 269 -17.88 20.27 -7.40
C THR A 269 -17.61 20.77 -5.98
N ALA A 270 -16.40 20.58 -5.44
CA ALA A 270 -16.01 21.13 -4.13
C ALA A 270 -16.01 22.66 -4.11
N ARG A 271 -15.49 23.28 -5.19
CA ARG A 271 -15.50 24.73 -5.35
C ARG A 271 -16.92 25.29 -5.44
N ILE A 272 -17.80 24.67 -6.23
CA ILE A 272 -19.21 25.10 -6.35
C ILE A 272 -19.96 24.89 -5.03
N SER A 273 -19.63 23.84 -4.27
CA SER A 273 -20.19 23.57 -2.94
C SER A 273 -19.66 24.51 -1.84
N ALA A 274 -18.87 25.53 -2.22
CA ALA A 274 -18.31 26.54 -1.33
C ALA A 274 -17.45 25.96 -0.20
N ALA A 275 -16.62 24.96 -0.52
CA ALA A 275 -15.51 24.55 0.35
C ALA A 275 -14.60 25.76 0.66
N ALA A 276 -14.10 25.86 1.89
CA ALA A 276 -13.24 26.97 2.29
C ALA A 276 -11.85 26.84 1.67
N ARG A 277 -11.30 25.62 1.71
CA ARG A 277 -10.03 25.26 1.09
C ARG A 277 -10.11 23.91 0.41
N ILE A 278 -9.41 23.78 -0.72
CA ILE A 278 -9.41 22.57 -1.55
C ILE A 278 -7.97 22.12 -1.80
N THR A 279 -7.61 20.99 -1.21
CA THR A 279 -6.31 20.36 -1.34
C THR A 279 -6.45 19.05 -2.13
N ALA A 280 -5.73 18.92 -3.24
CA ALA A 280 -5.66 17.69 -4.02
C ALA A 280 -4.51 16.81 -3.51
N ILE A 281 -4.81 15.62 -3.01
CA ILE A 281 -3.82 14.60 -2.64
C ILE A 281 -3.73 13.61 -3.80
N ILE A 282 -2.60 13.61 -4.48
CA ILE A 282 -2.36 12.80 -5.66
C ILE A 282 -1.16 11.91 -5.36
N PRO A 283 -1.35 10.74 -4.72
CA PRO A 283 -0.22 9.89 -4.33
C PRO A 283 0.64 9.50 -5.52
N TYR A 284 0.02 9.19 -6.66
CA TYR A 284 0.72 8.94 -7.93
C TYR A 284 0.26 9.93 -8.99
N MET A 285 1.20 10.75 -9.46
CA MET A 285 1.00 11.74 -10.52
C MET A 285 1.42 11.16 -11.88
N SER A 286 0.48 11.02 -12.81
CA SER A 286 0.77 10.62 -14.19
C SER A 286 1.14 11.82 -15.08
N TYR A 287 1.55 11.55 -16.32
CA TYR A 287 1.99 12.54 -17.32
C TYR A 287 3.33 13.24 -17.03
N THR A 288 4.09 12.76 -16.02
CA THR A 288 5.38 13.32 -15.59
C THR A 288 6.52 13.12 -16.59
N GLY A 289 6.33 12.31 -17.63
CA GLY A 289 7.32 12.07 -18.69
C GLY A 289 7.62 13.30 -19.55
N SER A 290 6.69 14.23 -19.69
CA SER A 290 6.85 15.47 -20.47
C SER A 290 6.46 16.69 -19.64
N VAL A 291 7.32 17.72 -19.64
CA VAL A 291 7.08 18.99 -18.96
C VAL A 291 5.83 19.67 -19.52
N SER A 292 5.63 19.63 -20.84
CA SER A 292 4.45 20.24 -21.48
C SER A 292 3.14 19.55 -21.07
N SER A 293 3.16 18.22 -20.91
CA SER A 293 2.00 17.47 -20.45
C SER A 293 1.67 17.81 -19.00
N MET A 294 2.69 17.92 -18.14
CA MET A 294 2.49 18.33 -16.74
C MET A 294 1.97 19.77 -16.62
N ALA A 295 2.46 20.70 -17.43
CA ALA A 295 1.96 22.07 -17.44
C ALA A 295 0.45 22.13 -17.77
N ALA A 296 0.00 21.33 -18.76
CA ALA A 296 -1.42 21.24 -19.08
C ALA A 296 -2.25 20.61 -17.95
N VAL A 297 -1.72 19.57 -17.29
CA VAL A 297 -2.38 18.93 -16.14
C VAL A 297 -2.48 19.92 -14.96
N ALA A 298 -1.41 20.65 -14.67
CA ALA A 298 -1.39 21.67 -13.62
C ALA A 298 -2.45 22.75 -13.90
N GLU A 299 -2.50 23.29 -15.12
CA GLU A 299 -3.49 24.30 -15.51
C GLU A 299 -4.92 23.77 -15.34
N ILE A 300 -5.20 22.53 -15.74
CA ILE A 300 -6.52 21.91 -15.54
C ILE A 300 -6.88 21.88 -14.05
N LEU A 301 -6.01 21.35 -13.19
CA LEU A 301 -6.29 21.21 -11.75
C LEU A 301 -6.50 22.57 -11.08
N GLU A 302 -5.70 23.58 -11.43
CA GLU A 302 -5.79 24.94 -10.91
C GLU A 302 -7.10 25.62 -11.34
N LYS A 303 -7.46 25.54 -12.62
CA LYS A 303 -8.71 26.13 -13.12
C LYS A 303 -9.94 25.48 -12.50
N MET A 304 -9.87 24.18 -12.21
CA MET A 304 -10.96 23.45 -11.56
C MET A 304 -11.11 23.80 -10.07
N GLY A 305 -10.17 24.54 -9.48
CA GLY A 305 -10.29 25.08 -8.13
C GLY A 305 -9.37 24.45 -7.10
N CYS A 306 -8.36 23.69 -7.52
CA CYS A 306 -7.30 23.25 -6.62
C CYS A 306 -6.54 24.46 -6.08
N GLN A 307 -6.29 24.51 -4.77
CA GLN A 307 -5.51 25.56 -4.12
C GLN A 307 -4.18 25.05 -3.56
N HIS A 308 -4.05 23.74 -3.36
CA HIS A 308 -2.85 23.10 -2.84
C HIS A 308 -2.80 21.66 -3.37
N VAL A 309 -1.63 21.22 -3.85
CA VAL A 309 -1.39 19.84 -4.29
C VAL A 309 -0.40 19.15 -3.35
N ILE A 310 -0.74 17.95 -2.88
CA ILE A 310 0.16 17.06 -2.13
C ILE A 310 0.40 15.82 -2.99
N THR A 311 1.65 15.46 -3.23
CA THR A 311 2.05 14.24 -3.96
C THR A 311 3.06 13.42 -3.16
N VAL A 312 3.28 12.17 -3.56
CA VAL A 312 4.32 11.32 -3.00
C VAL A 312 5.36 11.04 -4.09
N ASP A 313 6.66 11.21 -3.77
CA ASP A 313 7.84 10.98 -4.62
C ASP A 313 7.63 11.11 -6.15
N MET A 314 8.06 12.23 -6.74
CA MET A 314 7.98 12.41 -8.19
C MET A 314 9.20 11.87 -8.93
N ALA A 315 8.98 11.37 -10.15
CA ALA A 315 10.07 10.96 -11.05
C ALA A 315 11.04 12.10 -11.39
N ARG A 316 10.51 13.34 -11.50
CA ARG A 316 11.23 14.57 -11.80
C ARG A 316 10.81 15.67 -10.85
N GLU A 317 11.77 16.25 -10.13
CA GLU A 317 11.52 17.34 -9.17
C GLU A 317 11.09 18.64 -9.88
N GLN A 318 11.46 18.81 -11.16
CA GLN A 318 11.10 20.00 -11.97
C GLN A 318 9.59 20.15 -12.21
N VAL A 319 8.80 19.12 -11.92
CA VAL A 319 7.33 19.14 -12.05
C VAL A 319 6.69 20.12 -11.06
N GLU A 320 7.31 20.35 -9.90
CA GLU A 320 6.80 21.26 -8.87
C GLU A 320 6.65 22.69 -9.41
N GLY A 321 7.62 23.17 -10.20
CA GLY A 321 7.60 24.50 -10.80
C GLY A 321 6.56 24.70 -11.90
N MET A 322 5.81 23.66 -12.29
CA MET A 322 4.72 23.76 -13.26
C MET A 322 3.40 24.20 -12.63
N PHE A 323 3.29 24.09 -11.31
CA PHE A 323 2.09 24.53 -10.57
C PHE A 323 2.28 25.98 -10.10
N SER A 324 1.29 26.81 -10.38
CA SER A 324 1.13 28.15 -9.81
C SER A 324 0.65 28.09 -8.36
N VAL A 325 -0.02 26.99 -7.97
CA VAL A 325 -0.45 26.71 -6.60
C VAL A 325 0.66 26.00 -5.81
N PRO A 326 0.71 26.14 -4.48
CA PRO A 326 1.66 25.39 -3.67
C PRO A 326 1.51 23.89 -3.95
N MET A 327 2.64 23.26 -4.24
CA MET A 327 2.74 21.83 -4.46
C MET A 327 3.80 21.26 -3.54
N GLU A 328 3.43 20.26 -2.74
CA GLU A 328 4.34 19.62 -1.80
C GLU A 328 4.54 18.15 -2.20
N ALA A 329 5.78 17.78 -2.48
CA ALA A 329 6.17 16.41 -2.77
C ALA A 329 6.77 15.74 -1.53
N ILE A 330 5.99 14.86 -0.91
CA ILE A 330 6.40 14.14 0.28
C ILE A 330 7.19 12.89 -0.14
N SER A 331 8.26 12.57 0.60
CA SER A 331 9.05 11.37 0.29
C SER A 331 8.71 10.17 1.17
N ALA A 332 8.47 9.02 0.54
CA ALA A 332 8.29 7.73 1.22
C ALA A 332 9.62 7.07 1.61
N ARG A 333 10.76 7.72 1.32
CA ARG A 333 12.12 7.23 1.62
C ARG A 333 12.27 6.66 3.04
N TYR A 334 11.76 7.36 4.05
CA TYR A 334 11.90 6.92 5.44
C TYR A 334 11.10 5.65 5.77
N GLU A 335 9.97 5.41 5.09
CA GLU A 335 9.21 4.16 5.25
C GLU A 335 10.02 2.97 4.70
N PHE A 336 10.70 3.14 3.57
CA PHE A 336 11.60 2.12 3.02
C PHE A 336 12.82 1.87 3.91
N VAL A 337 13.47 2.93 4.38
CA VAL A 337 14.64 2.84 5.27
C VAL A 337 14.27 2.10 6.56
N ARG A 338 13.12 2.44 7.15
CA ARG A 338 12.61 1.81 8.35
C ARG A 338 12.32 0.32 8.14
N PHE A 339 11.62 0.00 7.04
CA PHE A 339 11.31 -1.38 6.70
C PHE A 339 12.58 -2.21 6.51
N ILE A 340 13.53 -1.75 5.69
CA ILE A 340 14.72 -2.53 5.37
C ILE A 340 15.69 -2.63 6.54
N GLY A 341 15.86 -1.55 7.32
CA GLY A 341 16.72 -1.55 8.51
C GLY A 341 16.23 -2.57 9.53
N ASN A 342 14.92 -2.60 9.79
CA ASN A 342 14.31 -3.56 10.70
C ASN A 342 14.32 -4.99 10.12
N HIS A 343 14.05 -5.14 8.82
CA HIS A 343 14.04 -6.44 8.16
C HIS A 343 15.43 -7.11 8.15
N LEU A 344 16.47 -6.39 7.76
CA LEU A 344 17.84 -6.90 7.73
C LEU A 344 18.41 -7.11 9.13
N SER A 345 18.04 -6.27 10.10
CA SER A 345 18.44 -6.45 11.51
C SER A 345 17.83 -7.72 12.09
N ALA A 346 16.56 -8.02 11.77
CA ALA A 346 15.90 -9.25 12.19
C ALA A 346 16.54 -10.51 11.57
N GLU A 347 17.14 -10.39 10.38
CA GLU A 347 17.89 -11.46 9.73
C GLU A 347 19.34 -11.58 10.25
N GLY A 348 19.82 -10.65 11.08
CA GLY A 348 21.19 -10.64 11.60
C GLY A 348 22.25 -10.21 10.58
N HIS A 349 21.90 -9.36 9.61
CA HIS A 349 22.82 -8.90 8.58
C HIS A 349 23.80 -7.83 9.09
N ASP A 350 25.07 -7.88 8.68
CA ASP A 350 26.14 -7.00 9.19
C ASP A 350 26.17 -5.57 8.59
N PHE A 351 25.24 -5.22 7.70
CA PHE A 351 25.11 -3.94 6.97
C PHE A 351 26.34 -3.42 6.18
N ARG A 352 27.52 -3.99 6.38
CA ARG A 352 28.78 -3.67 5.68
C ARG A 352 28.81 -4.10 4.22
N ASN A 353 27.91 -5.02 3.86
CA ASN A 353 27.89 -5.68 2.57
C ASN A 353 26.63 -5.31 1.76
N ILE A 354 26.28 -4.02 1.78
CA ILE A 354 25.10 -3.49 1.09
C ILE A 354 25.55 -2.49 0.02
N THR A 355 25.04 -2.66 -1.19
CA THR A 355 25.16 -1.69 -2.28
C THR A 355 23.78 -1.19 -2.67
N VAL A 356 23.57 0.13 -2.66
CA VAL A 356 22.38 0.75 -3.23
C VAL A 356 22.65 1.02 -4.70
N VAL A 357 21.74 0.55 -5.56
CA VAL A 357 21.87 0.61 -7.02
C VAL A 357 20.87 1.61 -7.57
N ALA A 358 21.37 2.59 -8.31
CA ALA A 358 20.56 3.47 -9.14
C ALA A 358 20.33 2.79 -10.51
N PRO A 359 19.07 2.53 -10.91
CA PRO A 359 18.81 1.87 -12.19
C PRO A 359 19.15 2.74 -13.41
N ASN A 360 19.13 4.07 -13.23
CA ASN A 360 19.38 5.07 -14.27
C ASN A 360 20.18 6.25 -13.69
N GLU A 361 20.80 7.06 -14.55
CA GLU A 361 21.55 8.26 -14.14
C GLU A 361 20.69 9.25 -13.34
N ALA A 362 19.42 9.44 -13.73
CA ALA A 362 18.48 10.30 -13.02
C ALA A 362 18.14 9.83 -11.59
N ALA A 363 18.36 8.55 -11.28
CA ALA A 363 18.07 7.97 -9.97
C ALA A 363 19.28 8.03 -9.01
N VAL A 364 20.46 8.47 -9.46
CA VAL A 364 21.70 8.49 -8.66
C VAL A 364 21.55 9.31 -7.38
N ASN A 365 20.99 10.52 -7.48
CA ASN A 365 20.77 11.37 -6.30
C ASN A 365 19.78 10.74 -5.31
N ARG A 366 18.75 10.04 -5.81
CA ARG A 366 17.76 9.36 -4.97
C ARG A 366 18.37 8.16 -4.24
N ALA A 367 19.12 7.33 -4.97
CA ALA A 367 19.87 6.21 -4.41
C ALA A 367 20.86 6.67 -3.34
N LYS A 368 21.58 7.78 -3.59
CA LYS A 368 22.48 8.40 -2.62
C LYS A 368 21.74 8.86 -1.36
N ASN A 369 20.67 9.64 -1.52
CA ASN A 369 19.87 10.11 -0.39
C ASN A 369 19.27 8.95 0.44
N PHE A 370 18.88 7.86 -0.23
CA PHE A 370 18.43 6.64 0.44
C PHE A 370 19.56 5.95 1.22
N ALA A 371 20.75 5.82 0.63
CA ALA A 371 21.92 5.24 1.30
C ALA A 371 22.31 6.05 2.55
N ASP A 372 22.35 7.38 2.43
CA ASP A 372 22.67 8.29 3.53
C ASP A 372 21.61 8.17 4.65
N ALA A 373 20.33 8.15 4.31
CA ALA A 373 19.23 7.98 5.27
C ALA A 373 19.29 6.61 5.99
N LEU A 374 19.65 5.55 5.27
CA LEU A 374 19.84 4.22 5.84
C LEU A 374 20.99 4.19 6.85
N MET A 375 22.12 4.82 6.52
CA MET A 375 23.26 4.93 7.44
C MET A 375 22.87 5.68 8.72
N VAL A 376 22.13 6.78 8.60
CA VAL A 376 21.65 7.58 9.75
C VAL A 376 20.68 6.76 10.62
N TYR A 377 19.71 6.07 10.01
CA TYR A 377 18.74 5.26 10.75
C TYR A 377 19.40 4.13 11.53
N MET A 378 20.38 3.46 10.90
CA MET A 378 21.16 2.37 11.50
C MET A 378 22.28 2.85 12.44
N LYS A 379 22.48 4.17 12.60
CA LYS A 379 23.53 4.78 13.43
C LYS A 379 24.94 4.31 13.04
N LEU A 380 25.20 4.14 11.75
CA LEU A 380 26.52 3.78 11.22
C LEU A 380 27.44 5.01 11.22
N CYS A 381 28.74 4.81 11.44
CA CYS A 381 29.71 5.90 11.48
C CYS A 381 29.84 6.58 10.10
N PRO A 382 29.78 7.92 9.99
CA PRO A 382 29.84 8.61 8.70
C PRO A 382 31.24 8.63 8.06
N ASN A 383 32.31 8.36 8.83
CA ASN A 383 33.68 8.34 8.31
C ASN A 383 34.00 7.09 7.48
N GLU A 384 33.18 6.03 7.57
CA GLU A 384 33.28 4.82 6.76
C GLU A 384 31.99 4.67 5.95
N GLN A 385 32.09 4.77 4.63
CA GLN A 385 30.94 4.55 3.75
C GLN A 385 30.66 3.04 3.63
N PHE A 386 29.94 2.49 4.61
CA PHE A 386 29.55 1.07 4.64
C PHE A 386 28.57 0.68 3.54
N VAL A 387 27.72 1.63 3.13
CA VAL A 387 26.73 1.44 2.07
C VAL A 387 27.28 2.02 0.77
N SER A 388 27.74 1.16 -0.13
CA SER A 388 28.27 1.57 -1.44
C SER A 388 27.15 1.98 -2.40
N LEU A 389 27.50 2.85 -3.36
CA LEU A 389 26.63 3.22 -4.47
C LEU A 389 27.09 2.51 -5.74
N CYS A 390 26.13 2.05 -6.53
CA CYS A 390 26.35 1.55 -7.87
C CYS A 390 25.35 2.22 -8.82
N THR A 391 25.80 2.55 -10.02
CA THR A 391 24.96 3.11 -11.08
C THR A 391 24.92 2.13 -12.24
N ALA A 392 23.71 1.81 -12.71
CA ALA A 392 23.51 1.14 -13.98
C ALA A 392 23.47 2.19 -15.10
N VAL A 393 24.34 2.00 -16.10
CA VAL A 393 24.45 2.87 -17.27
C VAL A 393 24.10 2.07 -18.50
N GLU A 394 23.12 2.55 -19.26
CA GLU A 394 22.76 1.93 -20.53
C GLU A 394 23.82 2.29 -21.58
N ARG A 395 24.45 1.26 -22.16
CA ARG A 395 25.43 1.41 -23.22
C ARG A 395 24.67 1.46 -24.53
N GLN A 396 24.73 2.60 -25.23
CA GLN A 396 24.29 2.64 -26.62
C GLN A 396 25.18 1.70 -27.44
N VAL A 397 24.63 0.54 -27.80
CA VAL A 397 25.21 -0.30 -28.84
C VAL A 397 24.91 0.42 -30.14
N CYS A 398 25.84 1.23 -30.64
CA CYS A 398 25.81 1.62 -32.04
C CYS A 398 25.93 0.32 -32.85
N PRO A 399 24.90 -0.12 -33.60
CA PRO A 399 25.09 -1.22 -34.53
C PRO A 399 26.21 -0.79 -35.48
N ASN A 400 27.20 -1.67 -35.65
CA ASN A 400 28.39 -1.45 -36.47
C ASN A 400 28.08 -0.57 -37.68
N LYS A 401 28.62 0.66 -37.68
CA LYS A 401 28.71 1.46 -38.90
C LYS A 401 29.42 0.57 -39.93
N PRO A 402 28.82 0.24 -41.08
CA PRO A 402 29.56 -0.48 -42.11
C PRO A 402 30.78 0.36 -42.47
N GLU A 403 31.91 -0.31 -42.61
CA GLU A 403 33.19 0.27 -43.00
C GLU A 403 33.01 1.16 -44.24
N LYS A 404 33.76 2.26 -44.27
CA LYS A 404 33.81 3.21 -45.40
C LYS A 404 33.98 2.44 -46.72
N ILE A 405 32.92 2.37 -47.51
CA ILE A 405 32.98 1.99 -48.92
C ILE A 405 32.71 3.23 -49.78
N SER A 406 33.81 3.72 -50.34
CA SER A 406 33.98 4.42 -51.62
C SER A 406 32.91 5.43 -52.10
N SER A 407 33.35 6.70 -52.14
CA SER A 407 33.20 7.65 -53.26
C SER A 407 32.14 7.36 -54.34
N LEU A 408 31.10 8.19 -54.39
CA LEU A 408 30.26 8.43 -55.59
C LEU A 408 29.88 9.92 -55.65
N PRO A 409 29.62 10.48 -56.85
CA PRO A 409 30.16 11.76 -57.27
C PRO A 409 29.20 12.94 -57.07
N LEU A 410 29.78 14.13 -56.86
CA LEU A 410 29.10 15.40 -57.07
C LEU A 410 28.61 15.45 -58.52
N ASN A 411 27.29 15.37 -58.74
CA ASN A 411 26.59 16.04 -59.83
C ASN A 411 25.07 15.81 -59.72
N SER A 412 24.35 16.79 -59.16
CA SER A 412 23.20 17.43 -59.82
C SER A 412 22.59 18.46 -58.87
N CYS A 413 22.52 19.70 -59.35
CA CYS A 413 21.88 20.81 -58.67
C CYS A 413 20.36 20.53 -58.57
N LYS A 414 19.91 20.13 -57.38
CA LYS A 414 18.51 20.30 -56.94
C LYS A 414 18.52 21.16 -55.69
N ALA A 415 17.62 22.15 -55.65
CA ALA A 415 17.60 23.22 -54.67
C ALA A 415 17.78 22.71 -53.23
N ALA A 416 18.69 23.35 -52.48
CA ALA A 416 19.08 22.98 -51.12
C ALA A 416 17.88 22.85 -50.15
N ASN A 417 16.76 23.51 -50.46
CA ASN A 417 15.56 23.51 -49.63
C ASN A 417 14.76 22.19 -49.76
N THR A 418 14.79 21.53 -50.91
CA THR A 418 14.06 20.26 -51.12
C THR A 418 14.81 19.08 -50.51
N LEU A 419 16.14 19.09 -50.58
CA LEU A 419 17.00 18.08 -49.97
C LEU A 419 16.96 18.15 -48.44
N ALA A 420 16.92 19.35 -47.86
CA ALA A 420 16.72 19.53 -46.42
C ALA A 420 15.35 19.05 -45.96
N TYR A 421 14.31 19.26 -46.77
CA TYR A 421 12.95 18.81 -46.47
C TYR A 421 12.81 17.28 -46.62
N GLU A 422 13.42 16.68 -47.64
CA GLU A 422 13.49 15.21 -47.79
C GLU A 422 14.33 14.56 -46.69
N LEU A 423 15.43 15.20 -46.25
CA LEU A 423 16.22 14.74 -45.11
C LEU A 423 15.44 14.86 -43.80
N ALA A 424 14.67 15.93 -43.60
CA ALA A 424 13.81 16.12 -42.43
C ALA A 424 12.63 15.14 -42.42
N LEU A 425 12.03 14.87 -43.58
CA LEU A 425 10.99 13.85 -43.75
C LEU A 425 11.56 12.45 -43.52
N ARG A 426 12.75 12.13 -44.04
CA ARG A 426 13.43 10.87 -43.73
C ARG A 426 13.80 10.78 -42.25
N GLN A 427 14.22 11.87 -41.60
CA GLN A 427 14.43 11.90 -40.15
C GLN A 427 13.14 11.73 -39.37
N GLN A 428 12.00 12.22 -39.88
CA GLN A 428 10.68 12.00 -39.29
C GLN A 428 10.18 10.57 -39.53
N GLU A 429 10.46 9.98 -40.69
CA GLU A 429 10.10 8.60 -41.03
C GLU A 429 11.00 7.60 -40.29
N GLU A 430 12.30 7.87 -40.17
CA GLU A 430 13.26 7.14 -39.34
C GLU A 430 12.97 7.35 -37.85
N GLY A 431 12.55 8.56 -37.46
CA GLY A 431 12.04 8.86 -36.12
C GLY A 431 10.73 8.12 -35.80
N ALA A 432 9.84 7.96 -36.78
CA ALA A 432 8.62 7.17 -36.65
C ALA A 432 8.90 5.66 -36.67
N CYS A 433 9.92 5.20 -37.40
CA CYS A 433 10.43 3.83 -37.34
C CYS A 433 11.20 3.54 -36.05
N SER A 434 11.84 4.53 -35.41
CA SER A 434 12.43 4.36 -34.07
C SER A 434 11.36 4.12 -32.99
N ILE A 435 10.12 4.56 -33.23
CA ILE A 435 8.98 4.34 -32.34
C ILE A 435 8.26 3.01 -32.64
N ARG A 436 8.40 2.44 -33.85
CA ARG A 436 7.73 1.19 -34.26
C ARG A 436 8.56 -0.08 -34.17
N THR A 437 9.86 0.03 -33.91
CA THR A 437 10.70 -1.10 -33.48
C THR A 437 10.95 -1.06 -31.97
N GLN A 438 9.89 -0.97 -31.17
CA GLN A 438 9.91 -1.72 -29.92
C GLN A 438 9.76 -3.19 -30.29
N CYS A 439 10.89 -3.74 -30.71
CA CYS A 439 11.12 -5.17 -30.83
C CYS A 439 10.54 -5.85 -29.59
N ASN A 440 10.03 -7.07 -29.74
CA ASN A 440 10.01 -8.02 -28.64
C ASN A 440 11.38 -7.95 -27.96
N ALA A 441 11.47 -7.23 -26.85
CA ALA A 441 12.72 -6.95 -26.19
C ALA A 441 13.05 -8.20 -25.39
N ASP A 442 13.69 -9.16 -26.05
CA ASP A 442 14.46 -10.17 -25.36
C ASP A 442 15.34 -9.43 -24.35
N ILE A 443 15.26 -9.85 -23.08
CA ILE A 443 16.01 -9.25 -21.96
C ILE A 443 17.48 -9.60 -22.20
N THR A 444 18.16 -8.84 -23.04
CA THR A 444 19.60 -9.00 -23.24
C THR A 444 20.33 -8.14 -22.21
N PRO A 445 21.10 -8.77 -21.29
CA PRO A 445 21.83 -8.07 -20.23
C PRO A 445 23.01 -7.25 -20.75
N ASP A 446 23.44 -7.48 -22.01
CA ASP A 446 24.63 -6.89 -22.63
C ASP A 446 24.58 -5.36 -22.81
N CYS A 447 23.40 -4.75 -22.71
CA CYS A 447 23.22 -3.31 -22.88
C CYS A 447 23.43 -2.50 -21.59
N VAL A 448 23.62 -3.13 -20.42
CA VAL A 448 23.79 -2.41 -19.14
C VAL A 448 25.21 -2.62 -18.60
N VAL A 449 25.87 -1.53 -18.22
CA VAL A 449 27.16 -1.54 -17.54
C VAL A 449 26.98 -1.03 -16.11
N LEU A 450 27.50 -1.77 -15.14
CA LEU A 450 27.48 -1.37 -13.73
C LEU A 450 28.75 -0.58 -13.38
N VAL A 451 28.57 0.54 -12.71
CA VAL A 451 29.65 1.36 -12.17
C VAL A 451 29.56 1.33 -10.65
N GLY A 452 30.32 0.44 -10.02
CA GLY A 452 30.36 0.25 -8.57
C GLY A 452 30.62 -1.23 -8.21
N ASP A 453 31.01 -1.50 -6.96
CA ASP A 453 31.23 -2.87 -6.49
C ASP A 453 29.90 -3.52 -6.06
N VAL A 454 29.62 -4.69 -6.64
CA VAL A 454 28.37 -5.45 -6.45
C VAL A 454 28.63 -6.91 -6.11
N LYS A 455 29.88 -7.38 -6.22
CA LYS A 455 30.23 -8.79 -6.08
C LYS A 455 30.09 -9.24 -4.63
N ASP A 456 29.41 -10.36 -4.42
CA ASP A 456 29.12 -10.96 -3.12
C ASP A 456 28.31 -10.04 -2.18
N ARG A 457 27.71 -8.95 -2.70
CA ARG A 457 26.96 -7.95 -1.92
C ARG A 457 25.45 -8.12 -2.00
N LEU A 458 24.74 -7.56 -1.01
CA LEU A 458 23.30 -7.36 -1.06
C LEU A 458 23.01 -6.07 -1.84
N CYS A 459 22.35 -6.18 -2.99
CA CYS A 459 22.06 -5.06 -3.87
C CYS A 459 20.61 -4.60 -3.69
N ILE A 460 20.42 -3.31 -3.38
CA ILE A 460 19.10 -2.68 -3.26
C ILE A 460 18.93 -1.70 -4.41
N ILE A 461 18.11 -2.05 -5.40
CA ILE A 461 17.69 -1.11 -6.45
C ILE A 461 16.63 -0.19 -5.85
N PHE A 462 16.87 1.12 -5.86
CA PHE A 462 15.93 2.12 -5.33
C PHE A 462 15.50 3.09 -6.43
N ASP A 463 14.19 3.20 -6.67
CA ASP A 463 13.63 4.17 -7.61
C ASP A 463 12.27 4.72 -7.13
N THR A 464 11.68 5.63 -7.90
CA THR A 464 10.38 6.23 -7.61
C THR A 464 9.22 5.38 -8.11
N HIS A 465 9.35 4.75 -9.28
CA HIS A 465 8.27 4.01 -9.89
C HIS A 465 8.76 2.76 -10.63
N ILE A 466 7.90 1.75 -10.67
CA ILE A 466 8.00 0.57 -11.52
C ILE A 466 6.80 0.62 -12.45
N GLU A 467 7.04 0.86 -13.73
CA GLU A 467 5.99 0.80 -14.76
C GLU A 467 6.04 -0.54 -15.46
N GLU A 468 6.90 -0.64 -16.47
CA GLU A 468 7.06 -1.85 -17.25
C GLU A 468 8.05 -2.82 -16.58
N ALA A 469 8.95 -2.33 -15.74
CA ALA A 469 10.05 -3.12 -15.16
C ALA A 469 11.08 -3.66 -16.19
N ILE A 470 11.22 -3.06 -17.39
CA ILE A 470 12.29 -3.45 -18.34
C ILE A 470 13.66 -3.21 -17.71
N ASP A 471 13.98 -1.94 -17.40
CA ASP A 471 15.32 -1.51 -16.99
C ASP A 471 15.69 -2.08 -15.63
N ILE A 472 14.72 -2.20 -14.74
CA ILE A 472 14.88 -2.84 -13.43
C ILE A 472 15.23 -4.32 -13.60
N CYS A 473 14.54 -5.06 -14.48
CA CYS A 473 14.87 -6.47 -14.73
C CYS A 473 16.23 -6.63 -15.41
N ARG A 474 16.58 -5.77 -16.38
CA ARG A 474 17.91 -5.77 -17.02
C ARG A 474 19.02 -5.51 -16.01
N THR A 475 18.84 -4.50 -15.16
CA THR A 475 19.77 -4.17 -14.08
C THR A 475 19.91 -5.33 -13.10
N ALA A 476 18.80 -5.95 -12.68
CA ALA A 476 18.82 -7.12 -11.80
C ALA A 476 19.54 -8.32 -12.42
N SER A 477 19.33 -8.60 -13.71
CA SER A 477 20.08 -9.63 -14.43
C SER A 477 21.58 -9.33 -14.46
N LYS A 478 21.96 -8.09 -14.75
CA LYS A 478 23.37 -7.67 -14.75
C LYS A 478 24.02 -7.78 -13.38
N LEU A 479 23.32 -7.37 -12.32
CA LEU A 479 23.78 -7.55 -10.94
C LEU A 479 24.04 -9.02 -10.61
N ARG A 480 23.15 -9.92 -11.06
CA ARG A 480 23.34 -11.36 -10.84
C ARG A 480 24.54 -11.91 -11.60
N GLU A 481 24.78 -11.47 -12.83
CA GLU A 481 25.96 -11.86 -13.62
C GLU A 481 27.28 -11.41 -12.98
N GLU A 482 27.31 -10.21 -12.42
CA GLU A 482 28.50 -9.65 -11.75
C GLU A 482 28.68 -10.18 -10.31
N GLY A 483 27.82 -11.10 -9.87
CA GLY A 483 27.98 -11.86 -8.63
C GLY A 483 27.26 -11.27 -7.42
N ALA A 484 26.20 -10.48 -7.60
CA ALA A 484 25.36 -10.04 -6.49
C ALA A 484 24.72 -11.24 -5.75
N ASN A 485 24.83 -11.23 -4.42
CA ASN A 485 24.36 -12.31 -3.56
C ASN A 485 22.81 -12.33 -3.49
N ARG A 486 22.22 -11.17 -3.20
CA ARG A 486 20.77 -10.96 -3.07
C ARG A 486 20.37 -9.63 -3.69
N ILE A 487 19.22 -9.61 -4.38
CA ILE A 487 18.72 -8.43 -5.09
C ILE A 487 17.35 -8.07 -4.54
N ILE A 488 17.24 -6.85 -4.02
CA ILE A 488 16.00 -6.26 -3.52
C ILE A 488 15.66 -5.05 -4.40
N VAL A 489 14.40 -4.93 -4.79
CA VAL A 489 13.90 -3.74 -5.49
C VAL A 489 12.95 -2.99 -4.57
N MET A 490 13.13 -1.67 -4.47
CA MET A 490 12.25 -0.77 -3.74
C MET A 490 11.82 0.36 -4.64
N ALA A 491 10.52 0.61 -4.72
CA ALA A 491 9.98 1.73 -5.45
C ALA A 491 8.71 2.30 -4.85
N THR A 492 8.54 3.61 -4.85
CA THR A 492 7.34 4.24 -4.29
C THR A 492 6.09 3.75 -5.02
N HIS A 493 6.04 3.84 -6.34
CA HIS A 493 4.86 3.49 -7.15
C HIS A 493 5.09 2.22 -7.96
N PHE A 494 4.07 1.38 -8.09
CA PHE A 494 4.09 0.25 -9.02
C PHE A 494 2.79 0.21 -9.81
N THR A 495 2.84 0.59 -11.08
CA THR A 495 1.64 0.65 -11.94
C THR A 495 1.32 -0.68 -12.61
N ALA A 496 2.27 -1.63 -12.58
CA ALA A 496 2.12 -2.99 -13.10
C ALA A 496 1.69 -3.07 -14.58
N SER A 497 2.17 -2.15 -15.42
CA SER A 497 1.79 -2.04 -16.83
C SER A 497 2.55 -3.02 -17.74
N ALA A 498 2.04 -3.22 -18.96
CA ALA A 498 2.73 -3.89 -20.07
C ALA A 498 3.34 -5.29 -19.79
N GLY A 499 2.84 -6.06 -18.82
CA GLY A 499 3.42 -7.36 -18.46
C GLY A 499 4.57 -7.28 -17.44
N ALA A 500 4.70 -6.18 -16.71
CA ALA A 500 5.67 -6.00 -15.65
C ALA A 500 5.61 -7.11 -14.59
N VAL A 501 4.41 -7.57 -14.23
CA VAL A 501 4.21 -8.65 -13.26
C VAL A 501 4.91 -9.93 -13.71
N GLU A 502 4.79 -10.30 -14.99
CA GLU A 502 5.43 -11.50 -15.54
C GLU A 502 6.95 -11.36 -15.58
N ARG A 503 7.44 -10.19 -16.02
CA ARG A 503 8.88 -9.88 -16.06
C ARG A 503 9.52 -9.92 -14.67
N LEU A 504 8.90 -9.28 -13.69
CA LEU A 504 9.34 -9.31 -12.30
C LEU A 504 9.30 -10.73 -11.72
N THR A 505 8.27 -11.51 -12.07
CA THR A 505 8.16 -12.91 -11.62
C THR A 505 9.31 -13.78 -12.13
N ASN A 506 9.73 -13.56 -13.39
CA ASN A 506 10.80 -14.32 -14.04
C ASN A 506 12.20 -13.75 -13.78
N SER A 507 12.30 -12.61 -13.10
CA SER A 507 13.56 -11.92 -12.80
C SER A 507 14.34 -12.59 -11.65
N PRO A 508 15.66 -12.33 -11.52
CA PRO A 508 16.48 -12.81 -10.40
C PRO A 508 16.27 -12.01 -9.10
N ILE A 509 15.22 -11.18 -9.01
CA ILE A 509 14.90 -10.35 -7.85
C ILE A 509 14.29 -11.21 -6.73
N ASP A 510 14.83 -11.07 -5.53
CA ASP A 510 14.45 -11.86 -4.35
C ASP A 510 13.28 -11.23 -3.59
N LEU A 511 13.25 -9.91 -3.49
CA LEU A 511 12.22 -9.15 -2.76
C LEU A 511 11.87 -7.86 -3.51
N ILE A 512 10.57 -7.57 -3.62
CA ILE A 512 10.04 -6.35 -4.24
C ILE A 512 9.25 -5.61 -3.17
N VAL A 513 9.61 -4.38 -2.87
CA VAL A 513 8.97 -3.54 -1.86
C VAL A 513 8.40 -2.30 -2.54
N VAL A 514 7.08 -2.11 -2.42
CA VAL A 514 6.37 -0.96 -2.99
C VAL A 514 5.49 -0.30 -1.95
N THR A 515 4.91 0.87 -2.24
CA THR A 515 3.90 1.48 -1.34
C THR A 515 2.47 1.21 -1.78
N ASP A 516 1.49 1.44 -0.91
CA ASP A 516 0.06 1.45 -1.22
C ASP A 516 -0.44 2.78 -1.83
N SER A 517 0.46 3.59 -2.40
CA SER A 517 0.10 4.74 -3.25
C SER A 517 -0.77 4.34 -4.46
N LEU A 518 -0.71 3.07 -4.86
CA LEU A 518 -1.54 2.42 -5.87
C LEU A 518 -2.13 1.13 -5.30
N ASP A 519 -3.31 0.72 -5.79
CA ASP A 519 -3.94 -0.54 -5.39
C ASP A 519 -3.25 -1.73 -6.07
N HIS A 520 -2.71 -2.64 -5.26
CA HIS A 520 -1.99 -3.85 -5.72
C HIS A 520 -2.79 -5.14 -5.54
N ASP A 521 -4.08 -5.08 -5.17
CA ASP A 521 -4.89 -6.27 -4.90
C ASP A 521 -4.91 -7.26 -6.08
N GLU A 522 -5.00 -6.75 -7.31
CA GLU A 522 -5.02 -7.60 -8.51
C GLU A 522 -3.67 -8.29 -8.75
N VAL A 523 -2.56 -7.56 -8.54
CA VAL A 523 -1.21 -8.12 -8.63
C VAL A 523 -1.00 -9.22 -7.59
N LEU A 524 -1.48 -8.99 -6.36
CA LEU A 524 -1.38 -9.93 -5.25
C LEU A 524 -2.20 -11.22 -5.43
N LYS A 525 -3.14 -11.27 -6.39
CA LYS A 525 -3.83 -12.53 -6.74
C LYS A 525 -2.89 -13.54 -7.40
N ASN A 526 -1.81 -13.10 -8.04
CA ASN A 526 -0.83 -13.99 -8.63
C ASN A 526 0.12 -14.53 -7.54
N PRO A 527 0.05 -15.83 -7.18
CA PRO A 527 0.86 -16.38 -6.09
C PRO A 527 2.37 -16.33 -6.39
N ARG A 528 2.75 -16.31 -7.67
CA ARG A 528 4.16 -16.28 -8.09
C ARG A 528 4.84 -14.96 -7.76
N ILE A 529 4.12 -13.84 -7.75
CA ILE A 529 4.70 -12.55 -7.33
C ILE A 529 4.38 -12.24 -5.86
N ALA A 530 3.24 -12.71 -5.35
CA ALA A 530 2.77 -12.38 -4.00
C ALA A 530 3.75 -12.75 -2.88
N HIS A 531 4.53 -13.83 -3.03
CA HIS A 531 5.52 -14.21 -2.01
C HIS A 531 6.71 -13.24 -1.94
N ARG A 532 7.04 -12.57 -3.06
CA ARG A 532 8.16 -11.60 -3.17
C ARG A 532 7.72 -10.15 -3.03
N LEU A 533 6.45 -9.83 -3.26
CA LEU A 533 5.91 -8.48 -3.15
C LEU A 533 5.57 -8.12 -1.69
N ARG A 534 6.02 -6.97 -1.24
CA ARG A 534 5.64 -6.33 0.03
C ARG A 534 5.11 -4.94 -0.27
N VAL A 535 3.99 -4.59 0.36
CA VAL A 535 3.35 -3.28 0.20
C VAL A 535 3.43 -2.55 1.53
N LEU A 536 4.07 -1.39 1.53
CA LEU A 536 4.22 -0.50 2.68
C LEU A 536 3.09 0.54 2.69
N PRO A 537 2.42 0.75 3.84
CA PRO A 537 1.38 1.76 3.92
C PRO A 537 1.95 3.17 4.03
N ILE A 538 1.47 4.08 3.18
CA ILE A 538 1.79 5.53 3.23
C ILE A 538 0.69 6.35 3.91
N ALA A 539 -0.39 5.72 4.37
CA ALA A 539 -1.46 6.41 5.08
C ALA A 539 -0.98 7.22 6.31
N PRO A 540 -0.04 6.75 7.16
CA PRO A 540 0.48 7.57 8.26
C PRO A 540 1.21 8.83 7.79
N LEU A 541 2.00 8.71 6.71
CA LEU A 541 2.73 9.81 6.10
C LEU A 541 1.77 10.88 5.54
N LEU A 542 0.76 10.45 4.79
CA LEU A 542 -0.27 11.34 4.25
C LEU A 542 -1.15 11.95 5.34
N ALA A 543 -1.49 11.19 6.38
CA ALA A 543 -2.25 11.68 7.52
C ALA A 543 -1.52 12.83 8.22
N HIS A 544 -0.23 12.66 8.50
CA HIS A 544 0.58 13.71 9.13
C HIS A 544 0.69 14.96 8.24
N ALA A 545 0.78 14.77 6.92
CA ALA A 545 0.77 15.90 5.99
C ALA A 545 -0.57 16.65 5.98
N ILE A 546 -1.69 15.93 5.97
CA ILE A 546 -3.03 16.54 6.06
C ILE A 546 -3.17 17.34 7.35
N GLU A 547 -2.74 16.78 8.48
CA GLU A 547 -2.78 17.44 9.78
C GLU A 547 -1.99 18.77 9.75
N LYS A 548 -0.77 18.75 9.19
CA LYS A 548 0.07 19.95 9.10
C LYS A 548 -0.43 20.98 8.12
N VAL A 549 -0.90 20.57 6.94
CA VAL A 549 -1.53 21.49 5.99
C VAL A 549 -2.80 22.11 6.58
N HIS A 550 -3.55 21.34 7.38
CA HIS A 550 -4.71 21.86 8.07
C HIS A 550 -4.36 22.88 9.17
N THR A 551 -3.37 22.58 10.02
CA THR A 551 -3.06 23.31 11.26
C THR A 551 -1.98 24.39 11.12
N GLU A 552 -0.90 24.11 10.39
CA GLU A 552 0.33 24.90 10.32
C GLU A 552 0.53 25.56 8.94
N ASN A 553 -0.24 25.16 7.92
CA ASN A 553 -0.10 25.59 6.52
C ASN A 553 1.29 25.32 5.89
N SER A 554 2.12 24.43 6.47
CA SER A 554 3.44 24.08 5.94
C SER A 554 3.87 22.65 6.31
N LEU A 555 4.54 21.95 5.39
CA LEU A 555 5.14 20.63 5.66
C LEU A 555 6.64 20.65 6.00
N THR A 556 7.25 21.82 6.21
CA THR A 556 8.70 21.92 6.50
C THR A 556 9.15 21.07 7.68
N THR A 557 8.29 20.91 8.68
CA THR A 557 8.56 20.14 9.90
C THR A 557 8.18 18.65 9.79
N LEU A 558 7.69 18.16 8.63
CA LEU A 558 7.09 16.81 8.49
C LEU A 558 8.01 15.67 8.95
N PHE A 559 9.33 15.87 8.85
CA PHE A 559 10.35 14.89 9.23
C PHE A 559 11.15 15.29 10.49
N GLU A 560 10.78 16.38 11.17
CA GLU A 560 11.38 16.75 12.45
C GLU A 560 10.86 15.80 13.54
N LYS A 561 11.79 15.34 14.39
CA LYS A 561 11.57 14.26 15.36
C LYS A 561 10.74 14.65 16.57
#